data_AF-A0A7F5R4F9-F1
#
_entry.id   AF-A0A7F5R4F9-F1
#
_cell.length_a   1.000
_cell.length_b   1.000
_cell.length_c   1.000
_cell.angle_alpha   90.00
_cell.angle_beta   90.00
_cell.angle_gamma   90.00
#
_symmetry.space_group_name_H-M   'P 1'
#
loop_
_entity.id
_entity.type
_entity.pdbx_description
1 polymer ?
#
loop_
_entity_poly.entity_id
_entity_poly.type
_entity_poly.pdbx_seq_one_letter_code
_entity_poly.pdbx_strand_id
1 'polypeptide(L)'
;MNQLRSNGVINIEMESIPFAALTHHAGIKAAIVCVALLDRLKGDQVMAPKEVLNEWQMRPQKLVARYIKRYLQMKGRLSFEGHGSMAVKSPRRFKLVQQESETFD
;
A
#
# COMPACT_ATOMS: atom_id res chain seq x y z
N MET A 1 -11.16 24.51 -10.29
CA MET A 1 -10.59 23.94 -9.05
C MET A 1 -11.41 24.21 -7.79
N ASN A 2 -11.88 25.43 -7.53
CA ASN A 2 -12.66 25.75 -6.30
C ASN A 2 -13.94 24.91 -6.13
N GLN A 3 -14.69 24.68 -7.21
CA GLN A 3 -15.89 23.83 -7.18
C GLN A 3 -15.57 22.37 -6.82
N LEU A 4 -14.45 21.82 -7.32
CA LEU A 4 -14.02 20.46 -6.94
C LEU A 4 -13.69 20.40 -5.46
N ARG A 5 -12.95 21.39 -4.95
CA ARG A 5 -12.62 21.49 -3.53
C ARG A 5 -13.86 21.63 -2.64
N SER A 6 -14.86 22.43 -3.04
CA SER A 6 -16.11 22.54 -2.27
C SER A 6 -16.89 21.23 -2.23
N ASN A 7 -16.70 20.36 -3.24
CA ASN A 7 -17.26 19.01 -3.29
C ASN A 7 -16.36 17.96 -2.59
N GLY A 8 -15.33 18.37 -1.85
CA GLY A 8 -14.47 17.47 -1.07
C GLY A 8 -13.32 16.82 -1.85
N VAL A 9 -13.07 17.20 -3.10
CA VAL A 9 -11.94 16.69 -3.87
C VAL A 9 -10.65 17.33 -3.36
N ILE A 10 -9.71 16.49 -2.89
CA ILE A 10 -8.43 16.94 -2.29
C ILE A 10 -7.20 16.65 -3.17
N ASN A 11 -7.33 15.79 -4.19
CA ASN A 11 -6.28 15.47 -5.15
C ASN A 11 -6.89 15.05 -6.49
N ILE A 12 -6.05 14.97 -7.53
CA ILE A 12 -6.43 14.55 -8.88
C ILE A 12 -5.34 13.58 -9.39
N GLU A 13 -5.75 12.43 -9.91
CA GLU A 13 -4.92 11.41 -10.57
C GLU A 13 -5.76 10.75 -11.68
N MET A 14 -5.28 9.69 -12.33
CA MET A 14 -5.89 9.18 -13.57
C MET A 14 -6.34 7.71 -13.49
N GLU A 15 -6.10 7.03 -12.36
CA GLU A 15 -6.22 5.57 -12.26
C GLU A 15 -7.26 5.10 -11.22
N SER A 16 -7.69 5.98 -10.30
CA SER A 16 -8.52 5.59 -9.15
C SER A 16 -9.89 5.05 -9.55
N ILE A 17 -10.53 5.65 -10.55
CA ILE A 17 -11.88 5.29 -10.98
C ILE A 17 -11.94 3.85 -11.51
N PRO A 18 -11.17 3.46 -12.55
CA PRO A 18 -11.20 2.08 -13.02
C PRO A 18 -10.72 1.08 -11.95
N PHE A 19 -9.71 1.45 -11.14
CA PHE A 19 -9.21 0.60 -10.08
C PHE A 19 -10.28 0.30 -9.01
N ALA A 20 -10.98 1.33 -8.52
CA ALA A 20 -12.04 1.19 -7.53
C ALA A 20 -13.23 0.39 -8.08
N ALA A 21 -13.65 0.67 -9.32
CA ALA A 21 -14.75 -0.04 -9.96
C ALA A 21 -14.46 -1.54 -10.11
N LEU A 22 -13.28 -1.89 -10.62
CA LEU A 22 -12.88 -3.29 -10.85
C LEU A 22 -12.74 -4.07 -9.53
N THR A 23 -12.10 -3.47 -8.52
CA THR A 23 -11.90 -4.14 -7.23
C THR A 23 -13.20 -4.31 -6.46
N HIS A 24 -14.10 -3.32 -6.51
CA HIS A 24 -15.44 -3.43 -5.95
C HIS A 24 -16.22 -4.56 -6.63
N HIS A 25 -16.22 -4.60 -7.96
CA HIS A 25 -16.89 -5.66 -8.72
C HIS A 25 -16.36 -7.07 -8.39
N ALA A 26 -15.05 -7.21 -8.16
CA ALA A 26 -14.43 -8.48 -7.78
C ALA A 26 -14.59 -8.85 -6.30
N GLY A 27 -15.26 -8.05 -5.46
CA GLY A 27 -15.38 -8.29 -4.02
C GLY A 27 -14.05 -8.14 -3.26
N ILE A 28 -13.09 -7.40 -3.82
CA ILE A 28 -11.76 -7.20 -3.24
C ILE A 28 -11.74 -5.87 -2.47
N LYS A 29 -11.37 -5.93 -1.18
CA LYS A 29 -11.12 -4.71 -0.40
C LYS A 29 -9.89 -3.99 -0.95
N ALA A 30 -10.07 -2.76 -1.42
CA ALA A 30 -9.04 -1.95 -2.01
C ALA A 30 -8.96 -0.56 -1.37
N ALA A 31 -7.80 0.08 -1.55
CA ALA A 31 -7.55 1.46 -1.12
C ALA A 31 -6.58 2.12 -2.10
N ILE A 32 -6.70 3.44 -2.26
CA ILE A 32 -5.83 4.27 -3.10
C ILE A 32 -5.06 5.21 -2.18
N VAL A 33 -3.74 5.25 -2.32
CA VAL A 33 -2.86 6.09 -1.49
C VAL A 33 -1.94 6.87 -2.43
N CYS A 34 -2.22 8.17 -2.54
CA CYS A 34 -1.47 9.08 -3.41
C CYS A 34 -0.73 10.14 -2.58
N VAL A 35 0.29 10.74 -3.19
CA VAL A 35 0.92 11.97 -2.70
C VAL A 35 0.60 13.09 -3.69
N ALA A 36 0.26 14.28 -3.19
CA ALA A 36 0.12 15.47 -4.02
C ALA A 36 1.51 16.08 -4.28
N LEU A 37 1.88 16.23 -5.56
CA LEU A 37 3.17 16.82 -5.97
C LEU A 37 3.09 18.33 -6.20
N LEU A 38 1.88 18.89 -6.27
CA LEU A 38 1.64 20.31 -6.37
C LEU A 38 0.26 20.67 -5.81
N ASP A 39 0.11 21.94 -5.43
CA ASP A 39 -1.18 22.55 -5.11
C ASP A 39 -1.73 23.24 -6.35
N ARG A 40 -2.70 22.60 -7.01
CA ARG A 40 -3.36 23.10 -8.23
C ARG A 40 -4.15 24.39 -8.03
N LEU A 41 -4.36 24.84 -6.79
CA LEU A 41 -4.92 26.17 -6.51
C LEU A 41 -3.89 27.29 -6.66
N LYS A 42 -2.59 26.95 -6.64
CA LYS A 42 -1.47 27.91 -6.68
C LYS A 42 -0.75 27.92 -8.02
N GLY A 43 -1.01 26.94 -8.89
CA GLY A 43 -0.44 26.86 -10.22
C GLY A 43 -0.49 25.45 -10.78
N ASP A 44 -0.08 25.30 -12.04
CA ASP A 44 -0.11 24.03 -12.76
C ASP A 44 1.27 23.37 -12.91
N GLN A 45 2.34 24.11 -12.67
CA GLN A 45 3.70 23.61 -12.83
C GLN A 45 4.25 23.05 -11.51
N VAL A 46 4.91 21.90 -11.59
CA VAL A 46 5.64 21.32 -10.47
C VAL A 46 6.98 22.03 -10.34
N MET A 47 7.07 22.95 -9.38
CA MET A 47 8.25 23.79 -9.16
C MET A 47 9.20 23.25 -8.09
N ALA A 48 8.85 22.15 -7.41
CA ALA A 48 9.67 21.59 -6.35
C ALA A 48 10.97 20.97 -6.93
N PRO A 49 12.13 21.12 -6.25
CA PRO A 49 13.38 20.48 -6.66
C PRO A 49 13.27 18.96 -6.75
N LYS A 50 14.13 18.34 -7.57
CA LYS A 50 14.11 16.91 -7.83
C LYS A 50 14.25 16.08 -6.55
N GLU A 51 15.09 16.52 -5.64
CA GLU A 51 15.37 15.87 -4.35
C GLU A 51 14.10 15.84 -3.49
N VAL A 52 13.36 16.94 -3.47
CA VAL A 52 12.08 17.08 -2.75
C VAL A 52 11.01 16.18 -3.37
N LEU A 53 10.91 16.16 -4.70
CA LEU A 53 9.96 15.27 -5.40
C LEU A 53 10.27 13.80 -5.15
N ASN A 54 11.54 13.42 -5.12
CA ASN A 54 11.95 12.05 -4.83
C ASN A 54 11.55 11.66 -3.39
N GLU A 55 11.74 12.55 -2.42
CA GLU A 55 11.31 12.33 -1.03
C GLU A 55 9.78 12.13 -0.93
N TRP A 56 9.00 12.99 -1.61
CA TRP A 56 7.53 12.94 -1.57
C TRP A 56 6.98 11.66 -2.18
N GLN A 57 7.54 11.22 -3.31
CA GLN A 57 7.15 9.99 -3.99
C GLN A 57 7.34 8.73 -3.13
N MET A 58 8.27 8.76 -2.16
CA MET A 58 8.45 7.65 -1.22
C MET A 58 7.39 7.58 -0.12
N ARG A 59 6.61 8.66 0.13
CA ARG A 59 5.68 8.73 1.26
C ARG A 59 4.54 7.70 1.19
N PRO A 60 3.86 7.47 0.05
CA PRO A 60 2.83 6.43 -0.07
C PRO A 60 3.39 5.03 0.21
N GLN A 61 4.58 4.72 -0.33
CA GLN A 61 5.23 3.42 -0.15
C GLN A 61 5.58 3.17 1.32
N LYS A 62 6.14 4.17 2.01
CA LYS A 62 6.45 4.09 3.45
C LYS A 62 5.19 3.86 4.29
N LEU A 63 4.09 4.56 3.97
CA LEU A 63 2.82 4.40 4.67
C LEU A 63 2.25 2.99 4.48
N VAL A 64 2.18 2.51 3.24
CA VAL A 64 1.65 1.18 2.91
C VAL A 64 2.52 0.08 3.53
N ALA A 65 3.84 0.19 3.46
CA ALA A 65 4.76 -0.77 4.10
C ALA A 65 4.55 -0.85 5.61
N ARG A 66 4.37 0.29 6.29
CA ARG A 66 4.06 0.34 7.73
C ARG A 66 2.71 -0.30 8.04
N TYR A 67 1.69 -0.04 7.22
CA TYR A 67 0.37 -0.66 7.36
C TYR A 67 0.46 -2.19 7.24
N ILE A 68 1.13 -2.70 6.20
CA ILE A 68 1.32 -4.13 5.98
C ILE A 68 2.06 -4.77 7.16
N LYS A 69 3.15 -4.15 7.62
CA LYS A 69 3.92 -4.62 8.78
C LYS A 69 3.03 -4.77 10.01
N ARG A 70 2.25 -3.72 10.33
CA ARG A 70 1.34 -3.72 11.48
C ARG A 70 0.23 -4.76 11.34
N TYR A 71 -0.35 -4.87 10.15
CA TYR A 71 -1.40 -5.86 9.88
C TYR A 71 -0.91 -7.29 10.11
N LEU A 72 0.29 -7.61 9.61
CA LEU A 72 0.86 -8.95 9.78
C LEU A 72 1.26 -9.24 11.23
N GLN A 73 1.79 -8.24 11.96
CA GLN A 73 2.04 -8.35 13.40
C GLN A 73 0.76 -8.68 14.17
N MET A 74 -0.32 -7.92 13.93
CA MET A 74 -1.61 -8.12 14.60
C MET A 74 -2.24 -9.48 14.29
N LYS A 75 -1.93 -10.08 13.14
CA LYS A 75 -2.39 -11.42 12.76
C LYS A 75 -1.48 -12.55 13.24
N GLY A 76 -0.46 -12.26 14.06
CA GLY A 76 0.52 -13.24 14.53
C GLY A 76 1.42 -13.80 13.42
N ARG A 77 1.44 -13.17 12.24
CA ARG A 77 2.20 -13.62 11.07
C ARG A 77 3.64 -13.07 11.03
N LEU A 78 3.95 -12.16 11.95
CA LEU A 78 5.27 -11.56 12.16
C LEU A 78 5.51 -11.38 13.66
N SER A 79 6.51 -12.07 14.21
CA SER A 79 6.98 -11.91 15.60
C SER A 79 8.34 -11.19 15.60
N PHE A 80 8.52 -10.19 16.46
CA PHE A 80 9.78 -9.46 16.64
C PHE A 80 10.58 -9.93 17.86
N GLU A 81 10.03 -10.85 18.65
CA GLU A 81 10.73 -11.55 19.72
C GLU A 81 11.60 -12.66 19.12
N GLY A 82 12.78 -12.28 18.65
CA GLY A 82 13.75 -13.22 18.09
C GLY A 82 14.91 -12.47 17.47
N HIS A 83 16.06 -12.50 18.14
CA HIS A 83 17.32 -12.07 17.54
C HIS A 83 17.63 -13.06 16.39
N GLY A 84 17.26 -12.70 15.16
CA GLY A 84 17.64 -13.45 13.97
C GLY A 84 16.46 -13.86 13.08
N SER A 85 16.52 -13.38 11.84
CA SER A 85 15.75 -13.80 10.67
C SER A 85 14.29 -13.31 10.55
N MET A 86 14.11 -12.31 9.68
CA MET A 86 12.81 -11.90 9.15
C MET A 86 12.27 -12.97 8.19
N ALA A 87 11.71 -14.06 8.70
CA ALA A 87 10.99 -15.01 7.86
C ALA A 87 9.49 -14.69 7.87
N VAL A 88 8.96 -14.19 6.75
CA VAL A 88 7.51 -14.16 6.52
C VAL A 88 7.02 -15.60 6.53
N LYS A 89 6.25 -16.00 7.55
CA LYS A 89 5.66 -17.33 7.63
C LYS A 89 4.56 -17.46 6.57
N SER A 90 4.93 -17.93 5.38
CA SER A 90 3.98 -18.21 4.30
C SER A 90 3.10 -19.41 4.67
N PRO A 91 1.76 -19.29 4.65
CA PRO A 91 0.85 -20.42 4.85
C PRO A 91 1.07 -21.55 3.83
N ARG A 92 1.60 -21.23 2.63
CA ARG A 92 1.92 -22.23 1.61
C ARG A 92 3.09 -23.14 2.01
N ARG A 93 4.07 -22.59 2.76
CA ARG A 93 5.23 -23.36 3.23
C ARG A 93 4.82 -24.40 4.28
N PHE A 94 3.84 -24.07 5.12
CA PHE A 94 3.28 -25.03 6.09
C PHE A 94 2.56 -26.20 5.40
N LYS A 95 1.77 -25.93 4.36
CA LYS A 95 1.07 -26.99 3.61
C LYS A 95 2.03 -27.94 2.88
N LEU A 96 3.10 -27.41 2.28
CA LEU A 96 4.09 -28.24 1.58
C LEU A 96 4.79 -29.20 2.56
N VAL A 97 5.19 -28.70 3.73
CA VAL A 97 5.88 -29.51 4.76
C VAL A 97 4.96 -30.60 5.33
N GLN A 98 3.67 -30.31 5.52
CA GLN A 98 2.68 -31.33 5.93
C GLN A 98 2.50 -32.41 4.86
N GLN A 99 2.44 -32.01 3.58
CA GLN A 99 2.32 -32.95 2.47
C GLN A 99 3.54 -33.86 2.37
N GLU A 100 4.76 -33.32 2.54
CA GLU A 100 5.98 -34.13 2.57
C GLU A 100 5.94 -35.15 3.72
N SER A 101 5.55 -34.75 4.93
CA SER A 101 5.44 -35.69 6.07
C SER A 101 4.39 -36.79 5.87
N GLU A 102 3.26 -36.48 5.21
CA GLU A 102 2.21 -37.47 4.90
C GLU A 102 2.61 -38.44 3.78
N THR A 103 3.67 -38.16 3.03
CA THR A 103 4.17 -39.05 1.96
C THR A 103 5.27 -40.00 2.45
N PHE A 104 5.69 -39.90 3.72
CA PHE A 104 6.74 -40.73 4.31
C PHE A 104 6.24 -41.81 5.29
N ASP A 105 4.92 -41.99 5.40
CA ASP A 105 4.26 -43.18 5.98
C ASP A 105 3.63 -44.02 4.85
#